data_AF-A0A7X8IGW7-F1
#
_entry.id   AF-A0A7X8IGW7-F1
#
_cell.length_a   1.000
_cell.length_b   1.000
_cell.length_c   1.000
_cell.angle_alpha   90.00
_cell.angle_beta   90.00
_cell.angle_gamma   90.00
#
_symmetry.space_group_name_H-M   'P 1'
#
loop_
_entity.id
_entity.type
_entity.pdbx_description
1 polymer ?
#
loop_
_entity_poly.entity_id
_entity_poly.type
_entity_poly.pdbx_seq_one_letter_code
_entity_poly.pdbx_strand_id
1 'polypeptide(L)'
;MSDFIGNIYSVLIHKTMIYFADMLYNYSDSEEGVPIMEYKNVNQTAVSWGISERSVRNYCATGKVPGALLDGKTWKIPANAEKPMRKQRSGKLPDDLLERLKLEKESSLSGGIYHKVQIDLTYNSNHIEGSKLSYDQTRYIFETNTIGIEKDNLKVDDIVET
;
A
#
# COMPACT_ATOMS: atom_id res chain seq x y z
N MET A 1 -39.06 -15.35 -21.66
CA MET A 1 -37.66 -14.90 -21.42
C MET A 1 -37.52 -13.37 -21.41
N SER A 2 -38.58 -12.62 -21.73
CA SER A 2 -38.65 -11.15 -21.71
C SER A 2 -38.87 -10.54 -20.32
N ASP A 3 -39.42 -11.31 -19.37
CA ASP A 3 -39.97 -10.72 -18.13
C ASP A 3 -38.94 -10.63 -16.99
N PHE A 4 -37.78 -11.28 -17.13
CA PHE A 4 -36.71 -11.25 -16.13
C PHE A 4 -35.77 -10.04 -16.29
N ILE A 5 -35.62 -9.58 -17.53
CA ILE A 5 -34.74 -8.45 -17.87
C ILE A 5 -35.41 -7.12 -17.51
N GLY A 6 -36.72 -6.98 -17.75
CA GLY A 6 -37.47 -5.76 -17.41
C GLY A 6 -37.51 -5.44 -15.91
N ASN A 7 -37.53 -6.47 -15.05
CA ASN A 7 -37.59 -6.28 -13.60
C ASN A 7 -36.25 -5.79 -13.02
N ILE A 8 -35.13 -6.22 -13.59
CA ILE A 8 -33.79 -5.76 -13.19
C ILE A 8 -33.59 -4.28 -13.55
N TYR A 9 -33.98 -3.87 -14.77
CA TYR A 9 -33.87 -2.46 -15.18
C TYR A 9 -34.79 -1.53 -14.37
N SER A 10 -36.00 -1.97 -14.03
CA SER A 10 -36.93 -1.19 -13.18
C SER A 10 -36.35 -0.96 -11.77
N VAL A 11 -35.82 -2.02 -11.13
CA VAL A 11 -35.21 -1.93 -9.79
C VAL A 11 -33.94 -1.09 -9.81
N LEU A 12 -33.11 -1.18 -10.86
CA LEU A 12 -31.90 -0.37 -11.01
C LEU A 12 -32.23 1.12 -11.17
N ILE A 13 -33.20 1.47 -12.01
CA ILE A 13 -33.61 2.87 -12.24
C ILE A 13 -34.21 3.47 -10.96
N HIS A 14 -35.07 2.73 -10.26
CA HIS A 14 -35.66 3.19 -9.00
C HIS A 14 -34.60 3.38 -7.91
N LYS A 15 -33.64 2.46 -7.81
CA LYS A 15 -32.56 2.56 -6.82
C LYS A 15 -31.64 3.74 -7.13
N THR A 16 -31.33 4.01 -8.40
CA THR A 16 -30.55 5.21 -8.79
C THR A 16 -31.30 6.52 -8.56
N MET A 17 -32.61 6.55 -8.81
CA MET A 17 -33.45 7.72 -8.55
C MET A 17 -33.53 8.04 -7.05
N ILE A 18 -33.63 7.01 -6.19
CA ILE A 18 -33.64 7.19 -4.73
C ILE A 18 -32.27 7.72 -4.25
N TYR A 19 -31.15 7.18 -4.74
CA TYR A 19 -29.83 7.74 -4.41
C TYR A 19 -29.64 9.18 -4.87
N PHE A 20 -30.20 9.55 -6.04
CA PHE A 20 -30.12 10.92 -6.54
C PHE A 20 -31.04 11.87 -5.76
N ALA A 21 -32.23 11.42 -5.35
CA ALA A 21 -33.13 12.18 -4.50
C ALA A 21 -32.57 12.37 -3.09
N ASP A 22 -31.97 11.33 -2.49
CA ASP A 22 -31.25 11.45 -1.22
C ASP A 22 -30.04 12.39 -1.35
N MET A 23 -29.29 12.34 -2.45
CA MET A 23 -28.17 13.26 -2.68
C MET A 23 -28.64 14.72 -2.79
N LEU A 24 -29.76 14.97 -3.45
CA LEU A 24 -30.33 16.31 -3.60
C LEU A 24 -30.99 16.81 -2.31
N TYR A 25 -31.65 15.94 -1.53
CA TYR A 25 -32.24 16.30 -0.24
C TYR A 25 -31.17 16.65 0.80
N ASN A 26 -30.05 15.92 0.81
CA ASN A 26 -28.89 16.26 1.63
C ASN A 26 -28.08 17.47 1.11
N TYR A 27 -28.33 17.92 -0.12
CA TYR A 27 -27.69 19.11 -0.71
C TYR A 27 -28.46 20.41 -0.41
N SER A 28 -29.78 20.34 -0.21
CA SER A 28 -30.60 21.53 0.09
C SER A 28 -30.55 22.00 1.54
N ASP A 29 -29.94 21.22 2.46
CA ASP A 29 -29.87 21.54 3.90
C ASP A 29 -28.52 22.15 4.34
N SER A 30 -27.63 22.45 3.39
CA SER A 30 -26.36 23.13 3.67
C SER A 30 -26.40 24.60 3.25
N GLU A 31 -27.34 25.36 3.79
CA GLU A 31 -27.13 26.82 4.01
C GLU A 31 -26.37 27.04 5.34
N GLU A 32 -25.38 26.20 5.64
CA GLU A 32 -24.33 26.60 6.58
C GLU A 32 -23.50 27.66 5.85
N GLY A 33 -23.67 28.92 6.27
CA GLY A 33 -22.92 30.05 5.76
C GLY A 33 -21.45 29.69 5.58
N VAL A 34 -20.90 30.04 4.41
CA VAL A 34 -19.52 29.75 4.02
C VAL A 34 -18.62 29.95 5.24
N PRO A 35 -18.02 28.88 5.81
CA PRO A 35 -17.24 29.01 7.02
C PRO A 35 -16.17 30.06 6.72
N ILE A 36 -16.10 31.10 7.55
CA ILE A 36 -15.05 32.10 7.42
C ILE A 36 -13.76 31.32 7.62
N MET A 37 -13.08 31.01 6.52
CA MET A 37 -11.85 30.26 6.53
C MET A 37 -10.82 31.16 7.21
N GLU A 38 -10.70 31.01 8.53
CA GLU A 38 -9.72 31.74 9.30
C GLU A 38 -8.35 31.19 8.88
N TYR A 39 -7.47 32.06 8.41
CA TYR A 39 -6.12 31.68 7.99
C TYR A 39 -5.10 32.18 9.01
N LYS A 40 -4.21 31.28 9.41
CA LYS A 40 -3.04 31.57 10.23
C LYS A 40 -1.82 31.73 9.34
N ASN A 41 -0.90 32.59 9.78
CA ASN A 41 0.38 32.75 9.12
C ASN A 41 1.35 31.65 9.55
N VAL A 42 2.38 31.39 8.74
CA VAL A 42 3.43 30.38 8.97
C VAL A 42 3.97 30.42 10.40
N ASN A 43 4.21 31.61 10.95
CA ASN A 43 4.79 31.78 12.29
C ASN A 43 3.83 31.30 13.39
N GLN A 44 2.53 31.61 13.27
CA GLN A 44 1.51 31.18 14.23
C GLN A 44 1.32 29.66 14.17
N THR A 45 1.30 29.10 12.96
CA THR A 45 1.21 27.65 12.75
C THR A 45 2.45 26.93 13.26
N ALA A 46 3.64 27.50 13.09
CA ALA A 46 4.89 26.96 13.62
C ALA A 46 4.85 26.81 15.15
N VAL A 47 4.36 27.84 15.85
CA VAL A 47 4.16 27.80 17.30
C VAL A 47 3.11 26.75 17.68
N SER A 48 1.96 26.72 16.99
CA SER A 48 0.87 25.77 17.27
C SER A 48 1.28 24.31 17.08
N TRP A 49 2.09 24.00 16.06
CA TRP A 49 2.53 22.63 15.76
C TRP A 49 3.84 22.23 16.46
N GLY A 50 4.47 23.16 17.17
CA GLY A 50 5.77 22.97 17.82
C GLY A 50 6.88 22.59 16.83
N ILE A 51 6.90 23.21 15.64
CA ILE A 51 7.90 22.95 14.60
C ILE A 51 8.48 24.25 14.05
N SER A 52 9.61 24.17 13.34
CA SER A 52 10.21 25.35 12.69
C SER A 52 9.36 25.86 11.52
N GLU A 53 9.37 27.17 11.28
CA GLU A 53 8.71 27.79 10.13
C GLU A 53 9.12 27.16 8.78
N ARG A 54 10.40 26.77 8.67
CA ARG A 54 10.91 26.07 7.49
C ARG A 54 10.18 24.75 7.25
N SER A 55 9.87 24.01 8.32
CA SER A 55 9.12 22.75 8.24
C SER A 55 7.67 22.99 7.83
N VAL A 56 7.04 24.04 8.37
CA VAL A 56 5.69 24.47 7.98
C VAL A 56 5.64 24.82 6.49
N ARG A 57 6.57 25.65 5.99
CA ARG A 57 6.67 26.00 4.56
C ARG A 57 6.90 24.76 3.70
N ASN A 58 7.74 23.84 4.15
CA ASN A 58 7.97 22.59 3.45
C ASN A 58 6.70 21.72 3.37
N TYR A 59 5.91 21.64 4.45
CA TYR A 59 4.63 20.92 4.41
C TYR A 59 3.62 21.54 3.46
N CYS A 60 3.56 22.87 3.40
CA CYS A 60 2.70 23.57 2.45
C CYS A 60 3.17 23.35 1.00
N ALA A 61 4.47 23.51 0.74
CA ALA A 61 5.06 23.30 -0.59
C ALA A 61 4.96 21.85 -1.08
N THR A 62 5.01 20.87 -0.16
CA THR A 62 4.84 19.44 -0.48
C THR A 62 3.37 19.00 -0.55
N GLY A 63 2.41 19.92 -0.39
CA GLY A 63 0.98 19.64 -0.50
C GLY A 63 0.41 18.79 0.65
N LYS A 64 1.10 18.70 1.78
CA LYS A 64 0.65 17.90 2.94
C LYS A 64 -0.42 18.58 3.79
N VAL A 65 -0.67 19.87 3.53
CA VAL A 65 -1.63 20.69 4.27
C VAL A 65 -2.75 21.06 3.29
N PRO A 66 -3.95 20.43 3.40
CA PRO A 66 -5.05 20.77 2.52
C PRO A 66 -5.53 22.20 2.79
N GLY A 67 -5.85 22.94 1.72
CA GLY A 67 -6.33 24.32 1.83
C GLY A 67 -5.26 25.38 2.12
N ALA A 68 -3.97 25.02 2.13
CA ALA A 68 -2.89 25.99 2.20
C ALA A 68 -2.77 26.79 0.89
N LEU A 69 -2.70 28.11 1.00
CA LEU A 69 -2.63 29.04 -0.14
C LEU A 69 -1.33 29.82 -0.10
N LEU A 70 -0.73 30.06 -1.27
CA LEU A 70 0.42 30.95 -1.39
C LEU A 70 -0.09 32.35 -1.75
N ASP A 71 0.06 33.30 -0.83
CA ASP A 71 -0.28 34.70 -1.02
C ASP A 71 1.01 35.53 -1.13
N GLY A 72 1.39 35.86 -2.37
CA GLY A 72 2.66 36.50 -2.69
C GLY A 72 3.88 35.65 -2.31
N LYS A 73 4.52 35.97 -1.19
CA LYS A 73 5.72 35.28 -0.65
C LYS A 73 5.44 34.44 0.60
N THR A 74 4.21 34.44 1.09
CA THR A 74 3.86 33.90 2.40
C THR A 74 2.76 32.85 2.25
N TRP A 75 2.84 31.78 3.03
CA TRP A 75 1.81 30.75 3.06
C TRP A 75 0.71 31.10 4.07
N LYS A 76 -0.54 31.05 3.62
CA LYS A 76 -1.76 31.12 4.44
C LYS A 76 -2.25 29.70 4.70
N ILE A 77 -2.34 29.34 5.98
CA ILE A 77 -2.69 27.98 6.41
C ILE A 77 -4.03 28.06 7.12
N PRO A 78 -5.01 27.21 6.78
CA PRO A 78 -6.30 27.29 7.44
C PRO A 78 -6.18 26.96 8.93
N ALA A 79 -6.93 27.65 9.78
CA ALA A 79 -6.78 27.62 11.23
C ALA A 79 -7.09 26.25 11.85
N ASN A 80 -7.86 25.43 11.13
CA ASN A 80 -8.21 24.04 11.43
C ASN A 80 -7.16 23.02 10.93
N ALA A 81 -6.07 23.47 10.29
CA ALA A 81 -5.05 22.55 9.81
C ALA A 81 -4.31 21.90 10.97
N GLU A 82 -4.41 20.57 11.04
CA GLU A 82 -3.61 19.76 11.94
C GLU A 82 -2.23 19.46 11.36
N LYS A 83 -1.28 19.17 12.24
CA LYS A 83 0.08 18.81 11.86
C LYS A 83 0.06 17.50 11.05
N PRO A 84 0.62 17.48 9.83
CA PRO A 84 0.60 16.27 9.02
C PRO A 84 1.38 15.14 9.70
N MET A 85 0.77 13.94 9.72
CA MET A 85 1.39 12.73 10.27
C MET A 85 2.71 12.44 9.52
N ARG A 86 3.81 12.35 10.26
CA ARG A 86 5.08 11.94 9.67
C ARG A 86 5.01 10.45 9.36
N LYS A 87 5.25 10.05 8.11
CA LYS A 87 5.48 8.63 7.78
C LYS A 87 6.58 8.12 8.72
N GLN A 88 6.25 7.12 9.54
CA GLN A 88 7.25 6.45 10.35
C GLN A 88 8.35 5.99 9.38
N ARG A 89 9.60 6.38 9.63
CA ARG A 89 10.72 5.72 8.95
C ARG A 89 10.51 4.24 9.21
N SER A 90 10.61 3.39 8.18
CA SER A 90 10.53 1.93 8.32
C SER A 90 11.22 1.57 9.63
N GLY A 91 10.44 1.10 10.60
CA GLY A 91 10.90 0.97 11.98
C GLY A 91 12.21 0.19 12.00
N LYS A 92 13.05 0.44 13.02
CA LYS A 92 14.23 -0.37 13.26
C LYS A 92 13.78 -1.84 13.18
N LEU A 93 14.31 -2.62 12.23
CA LEU A 93 14.02 -4.04 12.18
C LEU A 93 14.34 -4.61 13.57
N PRO A 94 13.51 -5.52 14.11
CA PRO A 94 13.80 -6.10 15.42
C PRO A 94 15.23 -6.65 15.43
N ASP A 95 15.97 -6.33 16.50
CA ASP A 95 17.34 -6.83 16.66
C ASP A 95 17.33 -8.35 16.95
N ASP A 96 16.20 -8.87 17.48
CA ASP A 96 15.99 -10.30 17.71
C ASP A 96 15.75 -11.06 16.40
N LEU A 97 16.53 -12.12 16.20
CA LEU A 97 16.46 -12.96 15.00
C LEU A 97 15.13 -13.70 14.90
N LEU A 98 14.58 -14.16 16.03
CA LEU A 98 13.32 -14.91 16.01
C LEU A 98 12.15 -14.03 15.60
N GLU A 99 12.02 -12.84 16.18
CA GLU A 99 11.02 -11.85 15.77
C GLU A 99 11.18 -11.46 14.30
N ARG A 100 12.42 -11.24 13.85
CA ARG A 100 12.70 -10.89 12.45
C ARG A 100 12.28 -12.00 11.48
N LEU A 101 12.62 -13.25 11.77
CA LEU A 101 12.25 -14.39 10.93
C LEU A 101 10.74 -14.61 10.89
N LYS A 102 10.03 -14.41 12.01
CA LYS A 102 8.56 -14.48 12.05
C LYS A 102 7.92 -13.39 11.20
N LEU A 103 8.39 -12.16 11.33
CA LEU A 103 7.90 -11.02 10.56
C LEU A 103 8.17 -11.21 9.06
N GLU A 104 9.37 -11.63 8.67
CA GLU A 104 9.72 -11.89 7.27
C GLU A 104 8.90 -13.05 6.68
N LYS A 105 8.62 -14.10 7.47
CA LYS A 105 7.73 -15.20 7.08
C LYS A 105 6.30 -14.73 6.84
N GLU A 106 5.71 -13.97 7.77
CA GLU A 106 4.33 -13.47 7.66
C GLU A 106 4.16 -12.52 6.48
N SER A 107 5.17 -11.68 6.24
CA SER A 107 5.15 -10.69 5.16
C SER A 107 5.47 -11.27 3.78
N SER A 108 5.88 -12.55 3.69
CA SER A 108 6.25 -13.23 2.44
C SER A 108 7.24 -12.41 1.58
N LEU A 109 8.14 -11.67 2.24
CA LEU A 109 9.09 -10.78 1.57
C LEU A 109 10.23 -11.60 0.94
N SER A 110 10.39 -11.49 -0.37
CA SER A 110 11.55 -12.03 -1.08
C SER A 110 12.82 -11.24 -0.75
N GLY A 111 13.93 -11.93 -0.46
CA GLY A 111 15.24 -11.31 -0.23
C GLY A 111 15.63 -11.04 1.24
N GLY A 112 14.80 -11.44 2.20
CA GLY A 112 15.13 -11.42 3.64
C GLY A 112 16.04 -12.56 4.09
N ILE A 113 16.38 -12.58 5.39
CA ILE A 113 17.11 -13.70 6.03
C ILE A 113 16.27 -14.97 5.97
N TYR A 114 14.96 -14.87 6.22
CA TYR A 114 14.04 -16.00 6.15
C TYR A 114 14.06 -16.64 4.76
N HIS A 115 13.97 -15.83 3.71
CA HIS A 115 14.01 -16.28 2.33
C HIS A 115 15.31 -17.02 1.99
N LYS A 116 16.47 -16.48 2.41
CA LYS A 116 17.76 -17.14 2.18
C LYS A 116 17.85 -18.48 2.92
N VAL A 117 17.52 -18.50 4.21
CA VAL A 117 17.57 -19.73 5.02
C VAL A 117 16.63 -20.79 4.46
N GLN A 118 15.45 -20.38 3.99
CA GLN A 118 14.50 -21.28 3.33
C GLN A 118 15.12 -21.96 2.10
N ILE A 119 15.76 -21.20 1.20
CA ILE A 119 16.43 -21.74 0.02
C ILE A 119 17.58 -22.68 0.42
N ASP A 120 18.44 -22.24 1.34
CA ASP A 120 19.62 -22.99 1.77
C ASP A 120 19.21 -24.34 2.40
N LEU A 121 18.20 -24.35 3.28
CA LEU A 121 17.70 -25.56 3.91
C LEU A 121 17.03 -26.49 2.90
N THR A 122 16.19 -25.97 2.01
CA THR A 122 15.52 -26.77 0.98
C THR A 122 16.54 -27.37 0.01
N TYR A 123 17.52 -26.59 -0.44
CA TYR A 123 18.60 -27.07 -1.30
C TYR A 123 19.38 -28.19 -0.63
N ASN A 124 19.80 -28.00 0.63
CA ASN A 124 20.56 -29.01 1.37
C ASN A 124 19.74 -30.30 1.57
N SER A 125 18.46 -30.20 1.92
CA SER A 125 17.56 -31.37 2.05
C SER A 125 17.47 -32.12 0.72
N ASN A 126 17.19 -31.40 -0.36
CA ASN A 126 17.09 -31.95 -1.71
C ASN A 126 18.36 -32.70 -2.12
N HIS A 127 19.55 -32.18 -1.77
CA HIS A 127 20.83 -32.83 -2.11
C HIS A 127 21.13 -34.05 -1.26
N ILE A 128 20.78 -34.02 0.03
CA ILE A 128 20.90 -35.18 0.90
C ILE A 128 19.98 -36.31 0.41
N GLU A 129 18.79 -35.95 -0.10
CA GLU A 129 17.81 -36.88 -0.67
C GLU A 129 18.13 -37.33 -2.11
N GLY A 130 19.16 -36.75 -2.75
CA GLY A 130 19.65 -37.14 -4.08
C GLY A 130 18.99 -36.42 -5.27
N SER A 131 18.28 -35.32 -5.05
CA SER A 131 17.73 -34.47 -6.11
C SER A 131 18.83 -33.69 -6.84
N LYS A 132 18.67 -33.51 -8.16
CA LYS A 132 19.60 -32.76 -9.04
C LYS A 132 19.24 -31.27 -9.18
N LEU A 133 18.30 -30.75 -8.38
CA LEU A 133 17.87 -29.34 -8.46
C LEU A 133 19.01 -28.40 -8.07
N SER A 134 19.34 -27.43 -8.92
CA SER A 134 20.34 -26.42 -8.58
C SER A 134 19.85 -25.44 -7.50
N TYR A 135 20.78 -24.69 -6.94
CA TYR A 135 20.46 -23.63 -5.97
C TYR A 135 19.52 -22.58 -6.56
N ASP A 136 19.80 -22.14 -7.80
CA ASP A 136 18.98 -21.16 -8.50
C ASP A 136 17.59 -21.72 -8.84
N GLN A 137 17.49 -22.99 -9.23
CA GLN A 137 16.20 -23.65 -9.44
C GLN A 137 15.39 -23.70 -8.14
N THR A 138 16.04 -24.01 -7.02
CA THR A 138 15.40 -24.03 -5.69
C THR A 138 14.92 -22.64 -5.28
N ARG A 139 15.72 -21.61 -5.56
CA ARG A 139 15.34 -20.20 -5.35
C ARG A 139 14.12 -19.80 -6.18
N TYR A 140 14.08 -20.17 -7.47
CA TYR A 140 12.98 -19.82 -8.35
C TYR A 140 11.63 -20.37 -7.88
N ILE A 141 11.61 -21.54 -7.22
CA ILE A 141 10.38 -22.12 -6.64
C ILE A 141 9.73 -21.15 -5.63
N PHE A 142 10.54 -20.45 -4.83
CA PHE A 142 10.05 -19.52 -3.81
C PHE A 142 9.80 -18.10 -4.34
N GLU A 143 10.54 -17.65 -5.35
CA GLU A 143 10.39 -16.29 -5.89
C GLU A 143 9.26 -16.18 -6.92
N THR A 144 9.01 -17.22 -7.71
CA THR A 144 8.06 -17.13 -8.82
C THR A 144 6.69 -17.70 -8.50
N ASN A 145 6.52 -18.41 -7.38
CA ASN A 145 5.30 -19.16 -7.00
C ASN A 145 4.72 -20.04 -8.13
N THR A 146 5.48 -20.25 -9.19
CA THR A 146 5.16 -21.08 -10.33
C THR A 146 6.15 -22.21 -10.32
N ILE A 147 5.68 -23.42 -9.97
CA ILE A 147 6.29 -24.65 -10.48
C ILE A 147 5.94 -24.65 -11.97
N GLY A 148 6.63 -23.80 -12.72
CA GLY A 148 6.58 -23.75 -14.16
C GLY A 148 7.24 -25.02 -14.65
N ILE A 149 6.42 -26.04 -14.85
CA ILE A 149 6.71 -27.13 -15.79
C ILE A 149 6.73 -26.47 -17.17
N GLU A 150 7.79 -25.72 -17.46
CA GLU A 150 8.21 -25.54 -18.85
C GLU A 150 8.90 -26.85 -19.22
N LYS A 151 8.17 -27.60 -20.07
CA LYS A 151 8.68 -28.76 -20.77
C LYS A 151 10.04 -28.45 -21.39
N ASP A 152 10.94 -29.42 -21.27
CA ASP A 152 12.26 -29.53 -21.88
C ASP A 152 13.37 -28.72 -21.16
N ASN A 153 14.21 -29.35 -20.34
CA ASN A 153 15.09 -30.43 -20.78
C ASN A 153 15.24 -31.50 -19.71
N LEU A 154 14.46 -32.57 -19.84
CA LEU A 154 15.03 -33.89 -19.58
C LEU A 154 16.19 -34.02 -20.57
N LYS A 155 17.44 -34.03 -20.09
CA LYS A 155 18.46 -34.74 -20.86
C LYS A 155 18.13 -36.22 -20.71
N VAL A 156 17.61 -36.76 -21.80
CA VAL A 156 17.17 -38.14 -22.01
C VAL A 156 18.34 -39.15 -21.95
N ASP A 157 19.57 -38.72 -21.62
CA ASP A 157 20.76 -39.58 -21.69
C ASP A 157 20.99 -40.47 -20.46
N ASP A 158 20.35 -40.21 -19.30
CA ASP A 158 20.58 -40.99 -18.06
C ASP A 158 19.52 -42.10 -17.80
N ILE A 159 18.57 -42.32 -18.72
CA ILE A 159 17.48 -43.32 -18.54
C ILE A 159 17.71 -44.62 -19.33
N VAL A 160 18.78 -44.73 -20.12
CA VAL A 160 19.18 -45.99 -20.73
C VAL A 160 20.69 -46.08 -20.85
N GLU A 161 21.32 -46.84 -19.95
CA GLU A 161 22.34 -47.83 -20.28
C GLU A 161 22.60 -48.72 -19.04
N THR A 162 22.05 -49.94 -19.14
CA THR A 162 22.37 -51.23 -18.48
C THR A 162 22.64 -51.31 -16.98
#